data_AF-A0A396HM20-F1
#
_entry.id   AF-A0A396HM20-F1
#
_cell.length_a   1.000
_cell.length_b   1.000
_cell.length_c   1.000
_cell.angle_alpha   90.00
_cell.angle_beta   90.00
_cell.angle_gamma   90.00
#
_symmetry.space_group_name_H-M   'P 1'
#
loop_
_entity.id
_entity.type
_entity.pdbx_description
1 polymer ?
#
loop_
_entity_poly.entity_id
_entity_poly.type
_entity_poly.pdbx_seq_one_letter_code
_entity_poly.pdbx_strand_id
1 'polypeptide(L)'
;MQDLTMRRRAAALAIPTNDMAVRAHLRYLGEPITLFREREMERRDRLRMIMAKLDADDQLEKLMKALEDEEAATSTPNDEAEDDRQYPFHNEGSNSLLNARIDIAKYSLVRAALRIQRARRRRDDPDEDVNAEMDWTLKQAGNLNLEFSEIGDVRKLTGCSFSRDGKGLATCSLTGATKLWSMPDVKKVSTFKRHTESATDVAYSPVHNNHLATASADWTNDHNNDSATATINWTANYWNDQGSLLRTFKGHSDRLARIAFHPSGKYLGTASDDKTWRLWDVETGEELLLQEGHSREVYSLAFHHDGSLAASCGKDALARVWDLRTKRSLLALEGHVKPIRGISFSPNGYHLATGGEDNTCRIWDLRKNKSLYTIAAHSKLISQVKFEPQEGYFLVTTSSDMTAKVWSGRDFKHVKTLSGHEAIVSSVDVLGDGGYIVTVSHDRTIKLWSSGSTSEHTMDVD
;
A
#
# COMPACT_ATOMS: atom_id res chain seq x y z
N MET A 1 26.37 -50.32 32.44
CA MET A 1 25.41 -51.35 31.98
C MET A 1 24.22 -50.72 31.25
N GLN A 2 23.57 -49.70 31.82
CA GLN A 2 22.41 -49.01 31.20
C GLN A 2 22.71 -48.34 29.84
N ASP A 3 23.89 -47.72 29.67
CA ASP A 3 24.26 -47.11 28.37
C ASP A 3 24.48 -48.12 27.25
N LEU A 4 24.97 -49.31 27.59
CA LEU A 4 25.19 -50.40 26.63
C LEU A 4 23.86 -51.02 26.18
N THR A 5 22.89 -51.13 27.09
CA THR A 5 21.53 -51.59 26.76
C THR A 5 20.78 -50.56 25.93
N MET A 6 20.93 -49.26 26.22
CA MET A 6 20.35 -48.16 25.44
C MET A 6 20.88 -48.12 24.02
N ARG A 7 22.20 -48.23 23.83
CA ARG A 7 22.81 -48.27 22.49
C ARG A 7 22.39 -49.51 21.70
N ARG A 8 22.18 -50.65 22.35
CA ARG A 8 21.66 -51.86 21.71
C ARG A 8 20.20 -51.68 21.26
N ARG A 9 19.35 -51.02 22.06
CA ARG A 9 17.97 -50.69 21.70
C ARG A 9 17.91 -49.66 20.56
N ALA A 10 18.71 -48.60 20.64
CA ALA A 10 18.80 -47.59 19.59
C ALA A 10 19.29 -48.15 18.23
N ALA A 11 20.12 -49.20 18.25
CA ALA A 11 20.56 -49.90 17.05
C ALA A 11 19.50 -50.84 16.46
N ALA A 12 18.54 -51.29 17.27
CA ALA A 12 17.45 -52.18 16.84
C ALA A 12 16.25 -51.41 16.24
N LEU A 13 16.10 -50.12 16.57
CA LEU A 13 15.01 -49.28 16.07
C LEU A 13 15.26 -48.84 14.62
N ALA A 14 14.30 -49.15 13.74
CA ALA A 14 14.31 -48.74 12.35
C ALA A 14 13.80 -47.29 12.22
N ILE A 15 14.70 -46.34 11.92
CA ILE A 15 14.34 -44.93 11.67
C ILE A 15 14.38 -44.63 10.18
N PRO A 16 13.40 -43.84 9.65
CA PRO A 16 13.39 -43.40 8.26
C PRO A 16 14.72 -42.79 7.82
N THR A 17 15.09 -43.04 6.57
CA THR A 17 16.28 -42.46 5.94
C THR A 17 16.03 -41.08 5.35
N ASN A 18 14.76 -40.67 5.22
CA ASN A 18 14.38 -39.38 4.66
C ASN A 18 14.48 -38.27 5.72
N ASP A 19 15.30 -37.24 5.45
CA ASP A 19 15.54 -36.13 6.39
C ASP A 19 14.26 -35.33 6.68
N MET A 20 13.32 -35.24 5.73
CA MET A 20 12.04 -34.57 5.95
C MET A 20 11.19 -35.27 7.03
N ALA A 21 11.14 -36.61 7.00
CA ALA A 21 10.42 -37.40 7.98
C ALA A 21 11.07 -37.30 9.37
N VAL A 22 12.41 -37.32 9.42
CA VAL A 22 13.17 -37.12 10.68
C VAL A 22 12.85 -35.75 11.31
N ARG A 23 12.77 -34.69 10.50
CA ARG A 23 12.39 -33.34 10.98
C ARG A 23 10.93 -33.27 11.44
N ALA A 24 10.03 -33.98 10.79
CA ALA A 24 8.62 -34.06 11.20
C ALA A 24 8.48 -34.75 12.56
N HIS A 25 9.14 -35.89 12.77
CA HIS A 25 9.17 -36.58 14.07
C HIS A 25 9.77 -35.72 15.19
N LEU A 26 10.87 -35.00 14.91
CA LEU A 26 11.46 -34.08 15.90
C LEU A 26 10.52 -32.93 16.27
N ARG A 27 9.80 -32.38 15.29
CA ARG A 27 8.79 -31.33 15.52
C ARG A 27 7.64 -31.86 16.37
N TYR A 28 7.18 -33.08 16.13
CA TYR A 28 6.11 -33.72 16.91
C TYR A 28 6.52 -33.99 18.35
N LEU A 29 7.77 -34.40 18.56
CA LEU A 29 8.36 -34.59 19.89
C LEU A 29 8.66 -33.27 20.63
N GLY A 30 8.42 -32.11 20.02
CA GLY A 30 8.69 -30.79 20.62
C GLY A 30 10.18 -30.46 20.75
N GLU A 31 11.04 -31.25 20.12
CA GLU A 31 12.50 -31.10 20.14
C GLU A 31 12.95 -30.14 19.04
N PRO A 32 14.08 -29.42 19.20
CA PRO A 32 14.60 -28.55 18.16
C PRO A 32 14.84 -29.32 16.86
N ILE A 33 14.30 -28.82 15.76
CA ILE A 33 14.31 -29.49 14.44
C ILE A 33 15.74 -29.65 13.91
N THR A 34 16.60 -28.66 14.17
CA THR A 34 18.02 -28.67 13.80
C THR A 34 18.86 -28.01 14.90
N LEU A 35 19.93 -28.67 15.33
CA LEU A 35 20.95 -28.06 16.18
C LEU A 35 22.05 -27.38 15.33
N PHE A 36 22.78 -26.44 15.92
CA PHE A 36 23.80 -25.68 15.20
C PHE A 36 24.93 -26.60 14.69
N ARG A 37 25.19 -26.56 13.38
CA ARG A 37 26.14 -27.42 12.64
C ARG A 37 25.81 -28.92 12.61
N GLU A 38 24.62 -29.33 13.05
CA GLU A 38 24.18 -30.74 13.01
C GLU A 38 23.95 -31.20 11.56
N ARG A 39 24.63 -32.29 11.17
CA ARG A 39 24.42 -32.93 9.86
C ARG A 39 23.21 -33.87 9.89
N GLU A 40 22.68 -34.21 8.73
CA GLU A 40 21.49 -35.09 8.60
C GLU A 40 21.66 -36.45 9.31
N MET A 41 22.86 -37.02 9.26
CA MET A 41 23.17 -38.27 9.95
C MET A 41 23.17 -38.12 11.48
N GLU A 42 23.71 -37.02 12.00
CA GLU A 42 23.76 -36.73 13.44
C GLU A 42 22.35 -36.46 13.99
N ARG A 43 21.51 -35.78 13.20
CA ARG A 43 20.09 -35.55 13.52
C ARG A 43 19.31 -36.85 13.59
N ARG A 44 19.55 -37.76 12.65
CA ARG A 44 18.95 -39.09 12.65
C ARG A 44 19.42 -39.91 13.85
N ASP A 45 20.69 -39.83 14.21
CA ASP A 45 21.23 -40.49 15.41
C ASP A 45 20.65 -39.91 16.70
N ARG A 46 20.41 -38.61 16.74
CA ARG A 46 19.70 -37.97 17.85
C ARG A 46 18.26 -38.46 17.96
N LEU A 47 17.52 -38.51 16.85
CA LEU A 47 16.18 -39.08 16.83
C LEU A 47 16.18 -40.55 17.28
N ARG A 48 17.18 -41.35 16.86
CA ARG A 48 17.38 -42.73 17.31
C ARG A 48 17.53 -42.83 18.82
N MET A 49 18.34 -41.94 19.40
CA MET A 49 18.56 -41.93 20.84
C MET A 49 17.33 -41.45 21.62
N ILE A 50 16.53 -40.54 21.07
CA ILE A 50 15.30 -40.07 21.70
C ILE A 50 14.22 -41.14 21.64
N MET A 51 14.04 -41.79 20.48
CA MET A 51 13.10 -42.91 20.34
C MET A 51 13.48 -44.08 21.25
N ALA A 52 14.76 -44.43 21.35
CA ALA A 52 15.21 -45.48 22.26
C ALA A 52 14.95 -45.18 23.75
N LYS A 53 14.89 -43.89 24.13
CA LYS A 53 14.47 -43.47 25.47
C LYS A 53 12.97 -43.66 25.67
N LEU A 54 12.17 -43.20 24.72
CA LEU A 54 10.70 -43.30 24.78
C LEU A 54 10.19 -44.75 24.73
N ASP A 55 10.93 -45.64 24.06
CA ASP A 55 10.69 -47.09 24.02
C ASP A 55 10.99 -47.76 25.37
N ALA A 56 11.94 -47.22 26.15
CA ALA A 56 12.18 -47.70 27.51
C ALA A 56 11.06 -47.31 28.49
N ASP A 57 10.25 -46.30 28.14
CA ASP A 57 9.17 -45.76 28.95
C ASP A 57 7.77 -46.23 28.48
N ASP A 58 7.67 -47.20 27.56
CA ASP A 58 6.44 -47.73 26.94
C ASP A 58 5.54 -46.67 26.26
N GLN A 59 6.09 -45.50 25.93
CA GLN A 59 5.35 -44.40 25.28
C GLN A 59 5.49 -44.39 23.75
N LEU A 60 6.43 -45.17 23.21
CA LEU A 60 6.78 -45.18 21.79
C LEU A 60 5.62 -45.67 20.90
N GLU A 61 4.96 -46.79 21.24
CA GLU A 61 3.90 -47.37 20.40
C GLU A 61 2.68 -46.45 20.28
N LYS A 62 2.33 -45.70 21.33
CA LYS A 62 1.23 -44.73 21.30
C LYS A 62 1.54 -43.54 20.40
N LEU A 63 2.80 -43.08 20.42
CA LEU A 63 3.26 -41.95 19.61
C LEU A 63 3.43 -42.34 18.13
N MET A 64 3.94 -43.55 17.86
CA MET A 64 4.06 -44.08 16.50
C MET A 64 2.70 -44.30 15.85
N LYS A 65 1.72 -44.83 16.59
CA LYS A 65 0.36 -44.99 16.09
C LYS A 65 -0.32 -43.66 15.77
N ALA A 66 -0.11 -42.63 16.61
CA ALA A 66 -0.62 -41.28 16.34
C ALA A 66 0.05 -40.62 15.12
N LEU A 67 1.34 -40.87 14.90
CA LEU A 67 2.08 -40.41 13.72
C LEU A 67 1.66 -41.14 12.45
N GLU A 68 1.42 -42.45 12.51
CA GLU A 68 0.88 -43.23 11.38
C GLU A 68 -0.56 -42.81 11.05
N ASP A 69 -1.38 -42.51 12.06
CA ASP A 69 -2.74 -41.99 11.88
C ASP A 69 -2.74 -40.55 11.28
N GLU A 70 -1.78 -39.69 11.64
CA GLU A 70 -1.61 -38.36 11.02
C GLU A 70 -0.93 -38.40 9.63
N GLU A 71 0.03 -39.31 9.41
CA GLU A 71 0.60 -39.56 8.08
C GLU A 71 -0.44 -40.17 7.13
N ALA A 72 -1.34 -41.03 7.62
CA ALA A 72 -2.50 -41.50 6.88
C ALA A 72 -3.51 -40.37 6.59
N ALA A 73 -3.69 -39.43 7.52
CA ALA A 73 -4.53 -38.24 7.31
C ALA A 73 -3.91 -37.20 6.36
N THR A 74 -2.59 -37.22 6.16
CA THR A 74 -1.87 -36.31 5.24
C THR A 74 -1.53 -36.96 3.90
N SER A 75 -1.62 -38.29 3.78
CA SER A 75 -1.41 -39.07 2.56
C SER A 75 -2.71 -39.56 1.90
N THR A 76 -3.86 -39.06 2.33
CA THR A 76 -5.02 -39.01 1.43
C THR A 76 -4.66 -38.09 0.27
N PRO A 77 -4.86 -38.50 -1.00
CA PRO A 77 -4.95 -37.52 -2.06
C PRO A 77 -6.22 -36.72 -1.75
N ASN A 78 -6.05 -35.55 -1.12
CA ASN A 78 -7.10 -34.54 -1.01
C ASN A 78 -7.35 -33.97 -2.41
N ASP A 79 -7.90 -34.80 -3.29
CA ASP A 79 -8.61 -34.46 -4.52
C ASP A 79 -10.13 -34.64 -4.29
N GLU A 80 -10.58 -34.45 -3.05
CA GLU A 80 -11.94 -34.02 -2.80
C GLU A 80 -11.84 -32.54 -2.49
N ALA A 81 -12.29 -31.75 -3.45
CA ALA A 81 -12.59 -30.34 -3.27
C ALA A 81 -13.31 -30.18 -1.93
N GLU A 82 -12.61 -29.60 -0.96
CA GLU A 82 -13.28 -28.75 0.01
C GLU A 82 -14.02 -27.72 -0.83
N ASP A 83 -15.30 -28.01 -1.06
CA ASP A 83 -16.30 -27.00 -1.30
C ASP A 83 -16.12 -26.01 -0.14
N ASP A 84 -15.28 -25.01 -0.38
CA ASP A 84 -15.37 -23.70 0.20
C ASP A 84 -16.81 -23.27 -0.04
N ARG A 85 -17.71 -23.69 0.85
CA ARG A 85 -18.99 -23.06 1.06
C ARG A 85 -18.65 -21.69 1.64
N GLN A 86 -18.10 -20.81 0.80
CA GLN A 86 -18.19 -19.38 0.94
C GLN A 86 -19.69 -19.09 0.92
N TYR A 87 -20.34 -19.24 2.07
CA TYR A 87 -21.50 -18.45 2.38
C TYR A 87 -21.03 -17.01 2.22
N PRO A 88 -21.54 -16.25 1.23
CA PRO A 88 -21.21 -14.84 1.17
C PRO A 88 -21.81 -14.22 2.42
N PHE A 89 -20.97 -14.01 3.45
CA PHE A 89 -21.36 -13.34 4.67
C PHE A 89 -21.71 -11.90 4.28
N HIS A 90 -23.02 -11.66 4.15
CA HIS A 90 -23.57 -10.36 3.80
C HIS A 90 -24.11 -9.73 5.08
N ASN A 91 -23.40 -8.72 5.56
CA ASN A 91 -23.93 -7.85 6.61
C ASN A 91 -24.89 -6.86 5.99
N GLU A 92 -26.10 -6.78 6.54
CA GLU A 92 -27.03 -5.70 6.23
C GLU A 92 -26.35 -4.36 6.55
N GLY A 93 -26.31 -3.46 5.55
CA GLY A 93 -25.68 -2.15 5.69
C GLY A 93 -26.60 -1.13 6.33
N SER A 94 -26.03 -0.06 6.88
CA SER A 94 -26.81 1.07 7.38
C SER A 94 -27.53 1.82 6.24
N ASN A 95 -28.63 2.50 6.58
CA ASN A 95 -29.33 3.38 5.63
C ASN A 95 -28.44 4.52 5.13
N SER A 96 -27.51 5.02 5.97
CA SER A 96 -26.53 6.03 5.58
C SER A 96 -25.60 5.51 4.47
N LEU A 97 -25.14 4.27 4.57
CA LEU A 97 -24.34 3.64 3.52
C LEU A 97 -25.16 3.42 2.23
N LEU A 98 -26.45 3.09 2.31
CA LEU A 98 -27.29 2.97 1.11
C LEU A 98 -27.42 4.32 0.39
N ASN A 99 -27.66 5.41 1.12
CA ASN A 99 -27.72 6.76 0.55
C ASN A 99 -26.38 7.16 -0.07
N ALA A 100 -25.28 6.93 0.64
CA ALA A 100 -23.94 7.18 0.13
C ALA A 100 -23.66 6.40 -1.16
N ARG A 101 -24.10 5.14 -1.26
CA ARG A 101 -23.98 4.34 -2.48
C ARG A 101 -24.77 4.90 -3.65
N ILE A 102 -25.99 5.39 -3.41
CA ILE A 102 -26.80 6.04 -4.45
C ILE A 102 -26.08 7.29 -4.97
N ASP A 103 -25.50 8.08 -4.07
CA ASP A 103 -24.77 9.29 -4.44
C ASP A 103 -23.47 8.98 -5.19
N ILE A 104 -22.70 7.99 -4.73
CA ILE A 104 -21.52 7.48 -5.45
C ILE A 104 -21.93 6.94 -6.82
N ALA A 105 -23.05 6.23 -6.92
CA ALA A 105 -23.56 5.71 -8.20
C ALA A 105 -23.92 6.83 -9.17
N LYS A 106 -24.65 7.85 -8.72
CA LYS A 106 -25.02 9.02 -9.55
C LYS A 106 -23.78 9.77 -10.03
N TYR A 107 -22.84 10.03 -9.11
CA TYR A 107 -21.58 10.71 -9.42
C TYR A 107 -20.74 9.92 -10.42
N SER A 108 -20.53 8.63 -10.16
CA SER A 108 -19.65 7.79 -10.97
C SER A 108 -20.18 7.49 -12.36
N LEU A 109 -21.50 7.33 -12.54
CA LEU A 109 -22.09 7.09 -13.86
C LEU A 109 -21.89 8.28 -14.80
N VAL A 110 -22.12 9.51 -14.31
CA VAL A 110 -21.94 10.72 -15.11
C VAL A 110 -20.46 10.88 -15.49
N ARG A 111 -19.55 10.67 -14.54
CA ARG A 111 -18.12 10.84 -14.79
C ARG A 111 -17.54 9.75 -15.70
N ALA A 112 -17.96 8.50 -15.53
CA ALA A 112 -17.59 7.42 -16.43
C ALA A 112 -18.10 7.67 -17.86
N ALA A 113 -19.34 8.17 -18.02
CA ALA A 113 -19.86 8.55 -19.33
C ALA A 113 -19.05 9.69 -19.96
N LEU A 114 -18.74 10.75 -19.20
CA LEU A 114 -17.91 11.85 -19.67
C LEU A 114 -16.49 11.41 -20.05
N ARG A 115 -15.87 10.52 -19.26
CA ARG A 115 -14.55 9.96 -19.56
C ARG A 115 -14.56 9.16 -20.86
N ILE A 116 -15.55 8.29 -21.05
CA ILE A 116 -15.69 7.49 -22.28
C ILE A 116 -15.98 8.39 -23.48
N GLN A 117 -16.83 9.41 -23.33
CA GLN A 117 -17.09 10.40 -24.38
C GLN A 117 -15.84 11.21 -24.73
N ARG A 118 -15.07 11.64 -23.73
CA ARG A 118 -13.78 12.33 -23.94
C ARG A 118 -12.79 11.43 -24.67
N ALA A 119 -12.67 10.17 -24.27
CA ALA A 119 -11.79 9.21 -24.92
C ALA A 119 -12.23 8.88 -26.36
N ARG A 120 -13.54 8.91 -26.67
CA ARG A 120 -14.05 8.77 -28.04
C ARG A 120 -13.74 10.01 -28.87
N ARG A 121 -14.01 11.21 -28.34
CA ARG A 121 -13.70 12.48 -29.03
C ARG A 121 -12.23 12.56 -29.41
N ARG A 122 -11.32 12.31 -28.46
CA ARG A 122 -9.86 12.29 -28.70
C ARG A 122 -9.36 11.26 -29.70
N ARG A 123 -10.15 10.22 -29.96
CA ARG A 123 -9.80 9.18 -30.93
C ARG A 123 -10.36 9.52 -32.31
N ASP A 124 -11.53 10.16 -32.35
CA ASP A 124 -12.28 10.42 -33.58
C ASP A 124 -11.94 11.80 -34.17
N ASP A 125 -11.41 12.73 -33.37
CA ASP A 125 -10.92 14.06 -33.79
C ASP A 125 -9.48 13.96 -34.35
N PRO A 126 -9.26 14.26 -35.65
CA PRO A 126 -7.93 14.21 -36.25
C PRO A 126 -6.99 15.33 -35.79
N ASP A 127 -7.51 16.42 -35.20
CA ASP A 127 -6.70 17.55 -34.75
C ASP A 127 -6.07 17.31 -33.36
N GLU A 128 -6.67 16.41 -32.54
CA GLU A 128 -6.14 16.01 -31.23
C GLU A 128 -5.14 14.83 -31.36
N ASP A 129 -3.87 15.12 -31.69
CA ASP A 129 -2.83 14.09 -31.70
C ASP A 129 -2.30 13.78 -30.28
N VAL A 130 -2.92 12.79 -29.64
CA VAL A 130 -2.53 12.30 -28.31
C VAL A 130 -1.08 11.79 -28.27
N ASN A 131 -0.52 11.34 -29.39
CA ASN A 131 0.89 10.92 -29.43
C ASN A 131 1.82 12.13 -29.34
N ALA A 132 1.52 13.20 -30.08
CA ALA A 132 2.29 14.44 -30.04
C ALA A 132 2.23 15.11 -28.65
N GLU A 133 1.05 15.15 -28.02
CA GLU A 133 0.91 15.65 -26.64
C GLU A 133 1.74 14.83 -25.64
N MET A 134 1.69 13.50 -25.77
CA MET A 134 2.47 12.61 -24.92
C MET A 134 3.98 12.82 -25.15
N ASP A 135 4.44 12.91 -26.39
CA ASP A 135 5.86 13.14 -26.68
C ASP A 135 6.34 14.52 -26.19
N TRP A 136 5.48 15.54 -26.27
CA TRP A 136 5.78 16.86 -25.73
C TRP A 136 5.90 16.83 -24.20
N THR A 137 4.92 16.24 -23.50
CA THR A 137 4.98 16.09 -22.03
C THR A 137 6.14 15.22 -21.58
N LEU A 138 6.47 14.16 -22.31
CA LEU A 138 7.64 13.33 -22.06
C LEU A 138 8.97 14.09 -22.24
N LYS A 139 9.05 14.99 -23.22
CA LYS A 139 10.21 15.89 -23.38
C LYS A 139 10.33 16.84 -22.19
N GLN A 140 9.22 17.41 -21.71
CA GLN A 140 9.21 18.23 -20.49
C GLN A 140 9.64 17.41 -19.27
N ALA A 141 9.12 16.19 -19.12
CA ALA A 141 9.50 15.27 -18.06
C ALA A 141 11.00 14.87 -18.13
N GLY A 142 11.58 14.78 -19.33
CA GLY A 142 13.02 14.56 -19.55
C GLY A 142 13.88 15.74 -19.07
N ASN A 143 13.34 16.96 -19.17
CA ASN A 143 13.97 18.21 -18.80
C ASN A 143 13.73 18.61 -17.33
N LEU A 144 13.09 17.75 -16.53
CA LEU A 144 12.91 17.99 -15.10
C LEU A 144 14.26 18.13 -14.39
N ASN A 145 14.46 19.27 -13.76
CA ASN A 145 15.62 19.60 -12.95
C ASN A 145 15.18 19.97 -11.53
N LEU A 146 16.10 19.85 -10.57
CA LEU A 146 15.86 20.25 -9.19
C LEU A 146 15.85 21.77 -9.12
N GLU A 147 14.71 22.36 -8.80
CA GLU A 147 14.57 23.82 -8.69
C GLU A 147 14.74 24.29 -7.24
N PHE A 148 14.02 23.64 -6.32
CA PHE A 148 14.06 23.97 -4.90
C PHE A 148 14.33 22.74 -4.04
N SER A 149 15.12 22.95 -2.99
CA SER A 149 15.36 21.97 -1.94
C SER A 149 15.27 22.68 -0.59
N GLU A 150 14.23 22.40 0.17
CA GLU A 150 14.00 23.03 1.47
C GLU A 150 13.92 22.00 2.59
N ILE A 151 14.31 22.40 3.80
CA ILE A 151 14.20 21.55 4.99
C ILE A 151 12.77 21.62 5.50
N GLY A 152 12.06 20.49 5.44
CA GLY A 152 10.68 20.40 5.88
C GLY A 152 10.56 20.42 7.40
N ASP A 153 11.24 19.53 8.13
CA ASP A 153 11.12 19.43 9.59
C ASP A 153 12.32 18.78 10.30
N VAL A 154 12.30 18.72 11.64
CA VAL A 154 13.38 18.11 12.44
C VAL A 154 13.43 16.59 12.27
N ARG A 155 12.27 15.94 12.10
CA ARG A 155 12.18 14.50 11.81
C ARG A 155 11.88 14.24 10.33
N LYS A 156 11.99 12.98 9.95
CA LYS A 156 11.74 12.48 8.59
C LYS A 156 10.32 12.83 8.16
N LEU A 157 10.21 13.21 6.89
CA LEU A 157 8.94 13.46 6.26
C LEU A 157 8.39 12.15 5.68
N THR A 158 7.06 12.02 5.63
CA THR A 158 6.37 10.76 5.34
C THR A 158 5.38 10.86 4.17
N GLY A 159 4.77 12.02 4.00
CA GLY A 159 3.73 12.26 3.00
C GLY A 159 3.77 13.69 2.46
N CYS A 160 3.31 13.83 1.23
CA CYS A 160 3.16 15.10 0.53
C CYS A 160 1.91 15.06 -0.35
N SER A 161 1.22 16.19 -0.44
CA SER A 161 0.10 16.35 -1.37
C SER A 161 -0.01 17.80 -1.84
N PHE A 162 -0.28 17.98 -3.12
CA PHE A 162 -0.58 19.28 -3.73
C PHE A 162 -2.05 19.65 -3.58
N SER A 163 -2.32 20.95 -3.46
CA SER A 163 -3.66 21.47 -3.68
C SER A 163 -3.99 21.42 -5.17
N ARG A 164 -5.28 21.34 -5.50
CA ARG A 164 -5.74 21.22 -6.89
C ARG A 164 -5.32 22.43 -7.76
N ASP A 165 -5.29 23.62 -7.18
CA ASP A 165 -4.84 24.85 -7.86
C ASP A 165 -3.32 24.95 -8.00
N GLY A 166 -2.57 24.06 -7.35
CA GLY A 166 -1.11 24.06 -7.33
C GLY A 166 -0.44 25.15 -6.53
N LYS A 167 -1.22 26.03 -5.89
CA LYS A 167 -0.71 27.12 -5.04
C LYS A 167 -0.28 26.65 -3.65
N GLY A 168 -0.76 25.49 -3.21
CA GLY A 168 -0.49 24.94 -1.88
C GLY A 168 0.16 23.57 -1.95
N LEU A 169 1.12 23.33 -1.06
CA LEU A 169 1.70 22.02 -0.80
C LEU A 169 1.55 21.70 0.68
N ALA A 170 1.07 20.50 1.00
CA ALA A 170 0.99 19.99 2.36
C ALA A 170 2.03 18.89 2.52
N THR A 171 2.72 18.90 3.65
CA THR A 171 3.69 17.87 4.01
C THR A 171 3.45 17.40 5.42
N CYS A 172 3.72 16.12 5.68
CA CYS A 172 3.62 15.55 7.01
C CYS A 172 4.94 14.93 7.47
N SER A 173 5.17 14.99 8.78
CA SER A 173 6.40 14.60 9.44
C SER A 173 6.14 13.59 10.56
N LEU A 174 7.16 12.78 10.86
CA LEU A 174 7.19 11.91 12.05
C LEU A 174 7.25 12.69 13.39
N THR A 175 7.17 14.02 13.38
CA THR A 175 6.90 14.82 14.59
C THR A 175 5.41 14.93 14.91
N GLY A 176 4.54 14.43 14.03
CA GLY A 176 3.10 14.66 14.07
C GLY A 176 2.70 16.06 13.58
N ALA A 177 3.65 16.84 13.05
CA ALA A 177 3.37 18.13 12.45
C ALA A 177 3.05 18.00 10.96
N THR A 178 2.02 18.71 10.52
CA THR A 178 1.73 18.95 9.11
C THR A 178 1.99 20.40 8.77
N LYS A 179 2.79 20.65 7.74
CA LYS A 179 3.19 21.99 7.31
C LYS A 179 2.59 22.29 5.94
N LEU A 180 2.05 23.50 5.81
CA LEU A 180 1.59 24.05 4.54
C LEU A 180 2.63 25.00 3.97
N TRP A 181 2.85 24.87 2.67
CA TRP A 181 3.80 25.65 1.90
C TRP A 181 3.06 26.32 0.74
N SER A 182 3.35 27.58 0.47
CA SER A 182 2.87 28.28 -0.71
C SER A 182 3.84 28.05 -1.86
N MET A 183 3.32 27.58 -2.99
CA MET A 183 4.03 27.49 -4.26
C MET A 183 3.89 28.79 -5.06
N PRO A 184 4.86 29.16 -5.92
CA PRO A 184 6.05 28.39 -6.34
C PRO A 184 7.26 28.49 -5.38
N ASP A 185 7.36 29.57 -4.59
CA ASP A 185 8.55 29.88 -3.77
C ASP A 185 8.79 28.93 -2.58
N VAL A 186 7.93 27.91 -2.39
CA VAL A 186 7.89 26.99 -1.23
C VAL A 186 7.98 27.74 0.11
N LYS A 187 7.28 28.86 0.28
CA LYS A 187 7.30 29.58 1.57
C LYS A 187 6.36 28.91 2.57
N LYS A 188 6.85 28.66 3.77
CA LYS A 188 6.05 28.08 4.86
C LYS A 188 4.92 29.03 5.29
N VAL A 189 3.66 28.59 5.15
CA VAL A 189 2.46 29.36 5.53
C VAL A 189 2.02 29.03 6.94
N SER A 190 1.83 27.75 7.26
CA SER A 190 1.28 27.34 8.55
C SER A 190 1.79 25.96 8.99
N THR A 191 1.70 25.69 10.29
CA THR A 191 2.02 24.38 10.88
C THR A 191 0.93 23.94 11.83
N PHE A 192 0.43 22.73 11.63
CA PHE A 192 -0.54 22.10 12.52
C PHE A 192 0.16 20.98 13.27
N LYS A 193 0.00 20.94 14.59
CA LYS A 193 0.54 19.87 15.43
C LYS A 193 -0.57 19.39 16.35
N ARG A 194 -1.12 18.21 16.05
CA ARG A 194 -2.07 17.51 16.93
C ARG A 194 -1.75 16.05 17.11
N HIS A 195 -1.22 15.41 16.09
CA HIS A 195 -0.73 14.04 16.19
C HIS A 195 0.40 14.02 17.23
N THR A 196 0.28 13.16 18.23
CA THR A 196 1.17 13.16 19.40
C THR A 196 2.51 12.56 19.06
N GLU A 197 2.57 11.60 18.14
CA GLU A 197 3.83 10.98 17.74
C GLU A 197 4.15 11.10 16.26
N SER A 198 3.31 10.59 15.35
CA SER A 198 3.70 10.53 13.94
C SER A 198 2.56 10.65 12.95
N ALA A 199 2.67 11.60 12.02
CA ALA A 199 1.78 11.69 10.88
C ALA A 199 2.30 10.79 9.76
N THR A 200 1.46 9.91 9.23
CA THR A 200 1.85 8.94 8.21
C THR A 200 1.58 9.43 6.79
N ASP A 201 0.48 10.15 6.62
CA ASP A 201 0.05 10.63 5.31
C ASP A 201 -0.74 11.94 5.39
N VAL A 202 -0.75 12.66 4.27
CA VAL A 202 -1.53 13.88 4.07
C VAL A 202 -2.12 13.88 2.67
N ALA A 203 -3.38 14.27 2.56
CA ALA A 203 -4.09 14.41 1.30
C ALA A 203 -4.89 15.70 1.30
N TYR A 204 -4.84 16.46 0.20
CA TYR A 204 -5.78 17.55 -0.02
C TYR A 204 -7.14 17.04 -0.50
N SER A 205 -8.20 17.78 -0.19
CA SER A 205 -9.51 17.55 -0.75
C SER A 205 -9.50 17.86 -2.26
N PRO A 206 -10.07 16.99 -3.10
CA PRO A 206 -10.10 17.18 -4.54
C PRO A 206 -11.10 18.25 -5.00
N VAL A 207 -11.97 18.71 -4.10
CA VAL A 207 -13.02 19.72 -4.38
C VAL A 207 -12.73 21.04 -3.70
N HIS A 208 -12.30 20.99 -2.44
CA HIS A 208 -12.01 22.18 -1.65
C HIS A 208 -10.50 22.34 -1.51
N ASN A 209 -9.95 23.38 -2.15
CA ASN A 209 -8.52 23.66 -2.12
C ASN A 209 -7.97 23.91 -0.72
N ASN A 210 -8.88 24.26 0.21
CA ASN A 210 -8.53 24.70 1.54
C ASN A 210 -8.74 23.63 2.62
N HIS A 211 -9.00 22.41 2.21
CA HIS A 211 -9.29 21.31 3.12
C HIS A 211 -8.32 20.17 2.91
N LEU A 212 -7.86 19.59 4.02
CA LEU A 212 -6.87 18.53 4.01
C LEU A 212 -7.18 17.49 5.09
N ALA A 213 -6.83 16.24 4.82
CA ALA A 213 -6.89 15.15 5.77
C ALA A 213 -5.49 14.62 6.08
N THR A 214 -5.30 14.19 7.32
CA THR A 214 -4.02 13.67 7.81
C THR A 214 -4.25 12.39 8.59
N ALA A 215 -3.42 11.37 8.37
CA ALA A 215 -3.44 10.14 9.16
C ALA A 215 -2.36 10.17 10.25
N SER A 216 -2.69 9.58 11.39
CA SER A 216 -1.77 9.37 12.49
C SER A 216 -1.41 7.91 12.72
N ALA A 217 -0.18 7.70 13.15
CA ALA A 217 0.26 6.49 13.83
C ALA A 217 0.77 6.89 15.21
N ASP A 218 -0.16 7.06 16.15
CA ASP A 218 0.15 7.32 17.55
C ASP A 218 0.35 5.96 18.26
N TRP A 219 1.54 5.71 18.82
CA TRP A 219 1.85 4.55 19.66
C TRP A 219 2.27 5.05 21.05
N THR A 220 1.31 5.31 21.94
CA THR A 220 1.65 5.61 23.33
C THR A 220 1.96 4.31 24.10
N ASN A 221 3.24 4.06 24.41
CA ASN A 221 3.64 3.11 25.44
C ASN A 221 3.49 3.75 26.84
N ASP A 222 2.27 3.92 27.33
CA ASP A 222 2.06 4.29 28.73
C ASP A 222 2.14 3.03 29.61
N HIS A 223 3.36 2.58 29.89
CA HIS A 223 3.63 1.58 30.94
C HIS A 223 3.52 2.16 32.37
N ASN A 224 3.13 3.43 32.52
CA ASN A 224 3.24 4.18 33.78
C ASN A 224 1.91 4.74 34.32
N ASN A 225 0.74 4.24 33.91
CA ASN A 225 -0.52 4.80 34.42
C ASN A 225 -1.46 3.74 35.01
N ASP A 226 -1.55 3.73 36.34
CA ASP A 226 -2.60 3.10 37.16
C ASP A 226 -3.97 3.80 37.00
N SER A 227 -4.31 4.24 35.78
CA SER A 227 -5.66 4.71 35.47
C SER A 227 -6.10 4.20 34.10
N ALA A 228 -7.26 3.56 34.08
CA ALA A 228 -7.87 2.83 32.96
C ALA A 228 -8.36 3.74 31.81
N THR A 229 -7.59 4.75 31.39
CA THR A 229 -7.94 5.63 30.26
C THR A 229 -6.74 5.98 29.37
N ALA A 230 -5.81 5.04 29.13
CA ALA A 230 -4.92 5.10 27.97
C ALA A 230 -5.75 4.79 26.71
N THR A 231 -6.41 5.81 26.15
CA THR A 231 -7.26 5.64 24.96
C THR A 231 -6.37 5.62 23.73
N ILE A 232 -5.99 4.42 23.29
CA ILE A 232 -5.25 4.18 22.06
C ILE A 232 -6.12 4.71 20.89
N ASN A 233 -5.79 5.88 20.35
CA ASN A 233 -6.60 6.53 19.33
C ASN A 233 -5.77 6.70 18.05
N TRP A 234 -5.83 5.73 17.15
CA TRP A 234 -5.37 5.94 15.77
C TRP A 234 -6.39 6.81 15.03
N THR A 235 -6.01 8.05 14.77
CA THR A 235 -6.95 9.08 14.28
C THR A 235 -6.61 9.58 12.89
N ALA A 236 -7.65 9.77 12.08
CA ALA A 236 -7.57 10.63 10.91
C ALA A 236 -8.19 11.98 11.26
N ASN A 237 -7.48 13.07 10.99
CA ASN A 237 -7.93 14.43 11.27
C ASN A 237 -8.19 15.18 9.95
N TYR A 238 -9.30 15.92 9.90
CA TYR A 238 -9.68 16.78 8.79
C TYR A 238 -9.59 18.25 9.20
N TRP A 239 -8.92 19.06 8.37
CA TRP A 239 -8.51 20.41 8.71
C TRP A 239 -8.94 21.40 7.64
N ASN A 240 -9.02 22.66 8.06
CA ASN A 240 -9.04 23.82 7.18
C ASN A 240 -7.63 24.42 7.02
N ASP A 241 -7.42 25.24 5.99
CA ASP A 241 -6.14 25.92 5.70
C ASP A 241 -5.60 26.79 6.84
N GLN A 242 -6.49 27.30 7.68
CA GLN A 242 -6.14 28.09 8.86
C GLN A 242 -5.65 27.22 10.03
N GLY A 243 -5.68 25.89 9.88
CA GLY A 243 -5.30 24.95 10.94
C GLY A 243 -6.38 24.64 11.94
N SER A 244 -7.61 25.10 11.70
CA SER A 244 -8.75 24.67 12.49
C SER A 244 -9.09 23.22 12.16
N LEU A 245 -9.17 22.40 13.20
CA LEU A 245 -9.65 21.04 13.11
C LEU A 245 -11.16 21.08 12.86
N LEU A 246 -11.58 20.49 11.76
CA LEU A 246 -12.99 20.38 11.40
C LEU A 246 -13.57 19.09 11.99
N ARG A 247 -12.89 17.95 11.80
CA ARG A 247 -13.34 16.64 12.30
C ARG A 247 -12.18 15.71 12.64
N THR A 248 -12.47 14.75 13.51
CA THR A 248 -11.59 13.62 13.84
C THR A 248 -12.35 12.32 13.64
N PHE A 249 -11.80 11.43 12.83
CA PHE A 249 -12.31 10.09 12.59
C PHE A 249 -11.58 9.11 13.51
N LYS A 250 -12.34 8.41 14.34
CA LYS A 250 -11.84 7.41 15.29
C LYS A 250 -12.59 6.11 15.05
N GLY A 251 -11.87 5.00 14.99
CA GLY A 251 -12.48 3.68 14.89
C GLY A 251 -11.50 2.56 14.61
N HIS A 252 -10.39 2.86 13.95
CA HIS A 252 -9.34 1.88 13.70
C HIS A 252 -8.69 1.39 15.00
N SER A 253 -8.31 0.10 15.01
CA SER A 253 -7.67 -0.56 16.14
C SER A 253 -6.17 -0.75 15.97
N ASP A 254 -5.59 -0.19 14.91
CA ASP A 254 -4.15 -0.14 14.69
C ASP A 254 -3.78 1.10 13.85
N ARG A 255 -2.47 1.31 13.69
CA ARG A 255 -1.84 2.37 12.91
C ARG A 255 -2.54 2.62 11.57
N LEU A 256 -2.79 3.89 11.26
CA LEU A 256 -3.18 4.31 9.92
C LEU A 256 -1.96 4.41 9.01
N ALA A 257 -2.02 3.75 7.86
CA ALA A 257 -0.94 3.75 6.89
C ALA A 257 -1.05 4.92 5.90
N ARG A 258 -2.17 5.04 5.17
CA ARG A 258 -2.42 6.07 4.15
C ARG A 258 -3.89 6.49 4.12
N ILE A 259 -4.14 7.67 3.55
CA ILE A 259 -5.48 8.23 3.35
C ILE A 259 -5.69 8.58 1.89
N ALA A 260 -6.91 8.39 1.39
CA ALA A 260 -7.31 8.92 0.08
C ALA A 260 -8.68 9.59 0.16
N PHE A 261 -8.85 10.69 -0.57
CA PHE A 261 -10.17 11.26 -0.78
C PHE A 261 -10.86 10.59 -1.96
N HIS A 262 -12.16 10.35 -1.81
CA HIS A 262 -13.00 10.06 -2.97
C HIS A 262 -13.04 11.30 -3.87
N PRO A 263 -13.08 11.16 -5.21
CA PRO A 263 -13.01 12.31 -6.12
C PRO A 263 -14.17 13.31 -6.00
N SER A 264 -15.29 12.93 -5.37
CA SER A 264 -16.38 13.85 -5.02
C SER A 264 -16.07 14.76 -3.82
N GLY A 265 -14.99 14.51 -3.08
CA GLY A 265 -14.62 15.25 -1.86
C GLY A 265 -15.46 14.93 -0.62
N LYS A 266 -16.61 14.27 -0.78
CA LYS A 266 -17.53 13.94 0.33
C LYS A 266 -17.08 12.76 1.18
N TYR A 267 -16.29 11.84 0.63
CA TYR A 267 -15.88 10.63 1.33
C TYR A 267 -14.37 10.56 1.52
N LEU A 268 -13.95 10.03 2.65
CA LEU A 268 -12.57 9.79 3.00
C LEU A 268 -12.34 8.30 3.19
N GLY A 269 -11.35 7.74 2.51
CA GLY A 269 -10.91 6.37 2.71
C GLY A 269 -9.65 6.32 3.59
N THR A 270 -9.65 5.46 4.59
CA THR A 270 -8.52 5.23 5.50
C THR A 270 -8.06 3.78 5.42
N ALA A 271 -6.75 3.56 5.27
CA ALA A 271 -6.14 2.24 5.30
C ALA A 271 -5.36 2.05 6.60
N SER A 272 -5.50 0.88 7.23
CA SER A 272 -4.90 0.58 8.54
C SER A 272 -4.17 -0.76 8.57
N ASP A 273 -3.24 -0.84 9.51
CA ASP A 273 -2.56 -2.08 9.88
C ASP A 273 -3.50 -3.09 10.57
N ASP A 274 -4.73 -2.70 10.93
CA ASP A 274 -5.79 -3.59 11.46
C ASP A 274 -6.39 -4.56 10.42
N LYS A 275 -5.78 -4.64 9.23
CA LYS A 275 -6.20 -5.45 8.06
C LYS A 275 -7.48 -4.97 7.40
N THR A 276 -8.05 -3.86 7.86
CA THR A 276 -9.25 -3.25 7.29
C THR A 276 -8.91 -1.93 6.62
N TRP A 277 -9.80 -1.54 5.70
CA TRP A 277 -9.89 -0.15 5.28
C TRP A 277 -11.32 0.33 5.49
N ARG A 278 -11.47 1.61 5.82
CA ARG A 278 -12.76 2.22 6.13
C ARG A 278 -13.08 3.36 5.20
N LEU A 279 -14.37 3.58 4.97
CA LEU A 279 -14.90 4.75 4.27
C LEU A 279 -15.69 5.59 5.25
N TRP A 280 -15.36 6.87 5.32
CA TRP A 280 -15.98 7.86 6.18
C TRP A 280 -16.71 8.89 5.34
N ASP A 281 -17.81 9.40 5.87
CA ASP A 281 -18.42 10.62 5.37
C ASP A 281 -17.74 11.84 6.02
N VAL A 282 -17.20 12.73 5.19
CA VAL A 282 -16.48 13.93 5.63
C VAL A 282 -17.42 14.94 6.29
N GLU A 283 -18.67 15.01 5.83
CA GLU A 283 -19.64 15.99 6.33
C GLU A 283 -20.19 15.59 7.69
N THR A 284 -20.47 14.30 7.92
CA THR A 284 -21.06 13.83 9.18
C THR A 284 -20.02 13.31 10.17
N GLY A 285 -18.89 12.77 9.69
CA GLY A 285 -17.92 12.06 10.52
C GLY A 285 -18.25 10.58 10.73
N GLU A 286 -19.33 10.08 10.12
CA GLU A 286 -19.79 8.70 10.32
C GLU A 286 -18.96 7.69 9.52
N GLU A 287 -18.76 6.51 10.10
CA GLU A 287 -18.22 5.35 9.41
C GLU A 287 -19.31 4.75 8.52
N LEU A 288 -19.10 4.80 7.20
CA LEU A 288 -20.04 4.25 6.24
C LEU A 288 -19.72 2.79 5.94
N LEU A 289 -18.46 2.48 5.70
CA LEU A 289 -18.03 1.16 5.23
C LEU A 289 -16.83 0.67 6.04
N LEU A 290 -16.96 -0.52 6.60
CA LEU A 290 -15.84 -1.35 7.06
C LEU A 290 -15.65 -2.49 6.06
N GLN A 291 -14.43 -2.58 5.52
CA GLN A 291 -14.08 -3.60 4.55
C GLN A 291 -12.91 -4.46 5.03
N GLU A 292 -13.23 -5.74 5.21
CA GLU A 292 -12.27 -6.81 5.46
C GLU A 292 -12.00 -7.58 4.16
N GLY A 293 -10.84 -8.22 4.08
CA GLY A 293 -10.51 -9.13 2.99
C GLY A 293 -9.01 -9.32 2.75
N HIS A 294 -8.16 -8.45 3.31
CA HIS A 294 -6.73 -8.71 3.36
C HIS A 294 -6.40 -9.62 4.55
N SER A 295 -5.49 -10.59 4.35
CA SER A 295 -5.05 -11.49 5.43
C SER A 295 -4.05 -10.81 6.38
N ARG A 296 -3.45 -9.72 5.91
CA ARG A 296 -2.44 -8.89 6.58
C ARG A 296 -2.81 -7.40 6.45
N GLU A 297 -1.95 -6.55 7.00
CA GLU A 297 -2.10 -5.10 7.10
C GLU A 297 -2.36 -4.44 5.73
N VAL A 298 -3.24 -3.44 5.70
CA VAL A 298 -3.55 -2.66 4.49
C VAL A 298 -2.71 -1.38 4.51
N TYR A 299 -1.84 -1.22 3.52
CA TYR A 299 -0.87 -0.12 3.52
C TYR A 299 -1.33 1.09 2.70
N SER A 300 -2.01 0.89 1.56
CA SER A 300 -2.43 2.01 0.71
C SER A 300 -3.82 1.78 0.12
N LEU A 301 -4.47 2.91 -0.17
CA LEU A 301 -5.79 3.01 -0.77
C LEU A 301 -5.75 4.08 -1.86
N ALA A 302 -6.34 3.80 -3.00
CA ALA A 302 -6.59 4.79 -4.04
C ALA A 302 -8.02 4.67 -4.54
N PHE A 303 -8.64 5.80 -4.88
CA PHE A 303 -9.93 5.82 -5.56
C PHE A 303 -9.72 5.95 -7.06
N HIS A 304 -10.56 5.26 -7.82
CA HIS A 304 -10.64 5.44 -9.25
C HIS A 304 -11.14 6.86 -9.57
N HIS A 305 -10.68 7.45 -10.67
CA HIS A 305 -11.01 8.85 -11.00
C HIS A 305 -12.52 9.06 -11.21
N ASP A 306 -13.24 8.05 -11.73
CA ASP A 306 -14.70 8.06 -11.83
C ASP A 306 -15.41 7.98 -10.46
N GLY A 307 -14.74 7.47 -9.42
CA GLY A 307 -15.32 7.29 -8.08
C GLY A 307 -16.12 6.00 -7.89
N SER A 308 -16.24 5.14 -8.91
CA SER A 308 -16.93 3.85 -8.77
C SER A 308 -16.13 2.83 -7.96
N LEU A 309 -14.82 2.78 -8.19
CA LEU A 309 -13.93 1.75 -7.65
C LEU A 309 -12.97 2.34 -6.62
N ALA A 310 -12.60 1.53 -5.65
CA ALA A 310 -11.49 1.76 -4.75
C ALA A 310 -10.50 0.59 -4.88
N ALA A 311 -9.21 0.84 -4.88
CA ALA A 311 -8.20 -0.20 -4.83
C ALA A 311 -7.41 -0.10 -3.53
N SER A 312 -7.28 -1.22 -2.84
CA SER A 312 -6.46 -1.35 -1.63
C SER A 312 -5.29 -2.29 -1.91
N CYS A 313 -4.18 -2.05 -1.22
CA CYS A 313 -3.04 -2.96 -1.25
C CYS A 313 -2.43 -3.11 0.13
N GLY A 314 -1.86 -4.28 0.40
CA GLY A 314 -1.40 -4.65 1.73
C GLY A 314 -0.13 -5.49 1.76
N LYS A 315 0.24 -5.90 2.98
CA LYS A 315 1.38 -6.78 3.26
C LYS A 315 1.14 -8.25 2.92
N ASP A 316 -0.06 -8.58 2.46
CA ASP A 316 -0.42 -9.88 1.89
C ASP A 316 0.02 -10.02 0.42
N ALA A 317 0.71 -9.01 -0.13
CA ALA A 317 1.18 -8.97 -1.52
C ALA A 317 0.05 -8.97 -2.57
N LEU A 318 -1.18 -8.67 -2.13
CA LEU A 318 -2.36 -8.61 -2.97
C LEU A 318 -2.82 -7.15 -3.13
N ALA A 319 -3.20 -6.80 -4.36
CA ALA A 319 -3.98 -5.59 -4.61
C ALA A 319 -5.42 -5.99 -4.90
N ARG A 320 -6.37 -5.49 -4.12
CA ARG A 320 -7.80 -5.75 -4.30
C ARG A 320 -8.49 -4.52 -4.86
N VAL A 321 -9.37 -4.73 -5.83
CA VAL A 321 -10.25 -3.68 -6.38
C VAL A 321 -11.66 -3.94 -5.90
N TRP A 322 -12.23 -2.96 -5.23
CA TRP A 322 -13.55 -2.96 -4.61
C TRP A 322 -14.49 -2.06 -5.41
N ASP A 323 -15.72 -2.50 -5.58
CA ASP A 323 -16.80 -1.64 -6.03
C ASP A 323 -17.53 -1.05 -4.83
N LEU A 324 -17.53 0.29 -4.73
CA LEU A 324 -18.16 0.99 -3.62
C LEU A 324 -19.67 0.86 -3.63
N ARG A 325 -20.28 0.61 -4.81
CA ARG A 325 -21.74 0.48 -4.96
C ARG A 325 -22.25 -0.86 -4.46
N THR A 326 -21.52 -1.93 -4.77
CA THR A 326 -21.92 -3.31 -4.43
C THR A 326 -21.21 -3.86 -3.19
N LYS A 327 -20.15 -3.19 -2.70
CA LYS A 327 -19.25 -3.64 -1.62
C LYS A 327 -18.44 -4.90 -1.95
N ARG A 328 -18.56 -5.44 -3.16
CA ARG A 328 -17.86 -6.66 -3.56
C ARG A 328 -16.43 -6.35 -4.00
N SER A 329 -15.49 -7.21 -3.63
CA SER A 329 -14.20 -7.29 -4.31
C SER A 329 -14.44 -7.78 -5.73
N LEU A 330 -14.18 -6.93 -6.71
CA LEU A 330 -14.26 -7.30 -8.12
C LEU A 330 -13.03 -8.10 -8.54
N LEU A 331 -11.85 -7.66 -8.11
CA LEU A 331 -10.58 -8.21 -8.57
C LEU A 331 -9.64 -8.42 -7.39
N ALA A 332 -9.03 -9.60 -7.33
CA ALA A 332 -7.82 -9.87 -6.58
C ALA A 332 -6.66 -9.95 -7.59
N LEU A 333 -5.78 -8.97 -7.56
CA LEU A 333 -4.64 -8.87 -8.48
C LEU A 333 -3.44 -9.56 -7.83
N GLU A 334 -3.26 -10.82 -8.18
CA GLU A 334 -2.17 -11.66 -7.69
C GLU A 334 -0.98 -11.59 -8.64
N GLY A 335 0.20 -11.32 -8.09
CA GLY A 335 1.41 -11.33 -8.90
C GLY A 335 2.64 -10.76 -8.19
N HIS A 336 2.46 -9.85 -7.23
CA HIS A 336 3.57 -9.46 -6.38
C HIS A 336 3.94 -10.59 -5.43
N VAL A 337 5.25 -10.80 -5.23
CA VAL A 337 5.76 -11.81 -4.29
C VAL A 337 5.92 -11.23 -2.89
N LYS A 338 6.10 -9.91 -2.81
CA LYS A 338 6.34 -9.16 -1.57
C LYS A 338 5.25 -8.12 -1.32
N PRO A 339 5.16 -7.55 -0.12
CA PRO A 339 4.20 -6.50 0.23
C PRO A 339 4.11 -5.39 -0.81
N ILE A 340 2.90 -4.90 -1.04
CA ILE A 340 2.64 -3.77 -1.93
C ILE A 340 2.52 -2.50 -1.08
N ARG A 341 3.23 -1.44 -1.48
CA ARG A 341 3.25 -0.15 -0.77
C ARG A 341 2.62 1.00 -1.55
N GLY A 342 2.72 0.97 -2.87
CA GLY A 342 2.17 2.01 -3.74
C GLY A 342 1.01 1.51 -4.56
N ILE A 343 -0.05 2.31 -4.68
CA ILE A 343 -1.15 2.05 -5.61
C ILE A 343 -1.63 3.36 -6.22
N SER A 344 -1.86 3.36 -7.54
CA SER A 344 -2.36 4.54 -8.25
C SER A 344 -3.14 4.14 -9.49
N PHE A 345 -4.32 4.73 -9.65
CA PHE A 345 -5.11 4.60 -10.88
C PHE A 345 -4.61 5.57 -11.94
N SER A 346 -4.57 5.10 -13.19
CA SER A 346 -4.43 6.00 -14.34
C SER A 346 -5.69 6.87 -14.50
N PRO A 347 -5.56 8.16 -14.87
CA PRO A 347 -6.71 9.01 -15.21
C PRO A 347 -7.55 8.46 -16.36
N ASN A 348 -6.92 7.72 -17.28
CA ASN A 348 -7.59 6.99 -18.35
C ASN A 348 -8.62 5.97 -17.83
N GLY A 349 -8.48 5.51 -16.58
CA GLY A 349 -9.42 4.62 -15.90
C GLY A 349 -9.39 3.17 -16.38
N TYR A 350 -8.35 2.80 -17.15
CA TYR A 350 -8.14 1.43 -17.61
C TYR A 350 -7.00 0.76 -16.88
N HIS A 351 -5.96 1.51 -16.53
CA HIS A 351 -4.75 0.98 -15.90
C HIS A 351 -4.71 1.29 -14.41
N LEU A 352 -4.18 0.33 -13.66
CA LEU A 352 -3.81 0.47 -12.25
C LEU A 352 -2.33 0.12 -12.12
N ALA A 353 -1.54 0.98 -11.48
CA ALA A 353 -0.14 0.69 -11.16
C ALA A 353 -0.01 0.34 -9.69
N THR A 354 0.70 -0.75 -9.41
CA THR A 354 1.04 -1.20 -8.06
C THR A 354 2.55 -1.26 -7.91
N GLY A 355 3.08 -0.75 -6.79
CA GLY A 355 4.51 -0.76 -6.47
C GLY A 355 4.79 -1.65 -5.28
N GLY A 356 5.63 -2.66 -5.48
CA GLY A 356 5.98 -3.67 -4.48
C GLY A 356 7.34 -3.47 -3.80
N GLU A 357 7.52 -4.17 -2.68
CA GLU A 357 8.83 -4.39 -2.06
C GLU A 357 9.70 -5.40 -2.82
N ASP A 358 9.16 -6.00 -3.89
CA ASP A 358 9.91 -6.81 -4.86
C ASP A 358 10.66 -5.94 -5.90
N ASN A 359 10.66 -4.63 -5.68
CA ASN A 359 11.29 -3.60 -6.53
C ASN A 359 10.62 -3.47 -7.91
N THR A 360 9.49 -4.16 -8.11
CA THR A 360 8.74 -4.12 -9.36
C THR A 360 7.53 -3.21 -9.23
N CYS A 361 7.24 -2.48 -10.31
CA CYS A 361 5.96 -1.82 -10.49
C CYS A 361 5.16 -2.60 -11.54
N ARG A 362 4.01 -3.16 -11.14
CA ARG A 362 3.13 -3.89 -12.04
C ARG A 362 2.00 -2.99 -12.51
N ILE A 363 1.66 -3.14 -13.78
CA ILE A 363 0.58 -2.38 -14.41
C ILE A 363 -0.50 -3.37 -14.84
N TRP A 364 -1.71 -3.13 -14.37
CA TRP A 364 -2.86 -3.99 -14.52
C TRP A 364 -3.88 -3.32 -15.45
N ASP A 365 -4.44 -4.08 -16.38
CA ASP A 365 -5.63 -3.65 -17.12
C ASP A 365 -6.87 -4.15 -16.41
N LEU A 366 -7.70 -3.22 -15.94
CA LEU A 366 -8.95 -3.51 -15.24
C LEU A 366 -10.01 -4.15 -16.14
N ARG A 367 -9.88 -4.06 -17.46
CA ARG A 367 -10.84 -4.69 -18.40
C ARG A 367 -10.49 -6.14 -18.70
N LYS A 368 -9.19 -6.44 -18.75
CA LYS A 368 -8.68 -7.78 -19.08
C LYS A 368 -8.39 -8.61 -17.84
N ASN A 369 -8.41 -8.01 -16.65
CA ASN A 369 -8.06 -8.63 -15.37
C ASN A 369 -6.69 -9.30 -15.39
N LYS A 370 -5.72 -8.69 -16.09
CA LYS A 370 -4.37 -9.24 -16.27
C LYS A 370 -3.32 -8.16 -16.05
N SER A 371 -2.15 -8.58 -15.57
CA SER A 371 -0.96 -7.74 -15.59
C SER A 371 -0.54 -7.51 -17.04
N LEU A 372 -0.60 -6.28 -17.52
CA LEU A 372 -0.12 -5.89 -18.85
C LEU A 372 1.39 -5.92 -18.90
N TYR A 373 2.02 -5.30 -17.89
CA TYR A 373 3.46 -5.05 -17.91
C TYR A 373 4.02 -5.05 -16.49
N THR A 374 5.26 -5.53 -16.35
CA THR A 374 6.00 -5.50 -15.09
C THR A 374 7.28 -4.70 -15.31
N ILE A 375 7.36 -3.55 -14.65
CA ILE A 375 8.51 -2.65 -14.70
C ILE A 375 9.47 -3.05 -13.58
N ALA A 376 10.71 -3.40 -13.92
CA ALA A 376 11.81 -3.46 -12.96
C ALA A 376 12.24 -2.02 -12.63
N ALA A 377 11.54 -1.39 -11.69
CA ALA A 377 11.63 0.06 -11.52
C ALA A 377 12.90 0.49 -10.79
N HIS A 378 13.23 -0.19 -9.69
CA HIS A 378 14.28 0.21 -8.76
C HIS A 378 15.12 -0.99 -8.28
N SER A 379 16.20 -0.73 -7.56
CA SER A 379 17.07 -1.75 -6.94
C SER A 379 16.66 -2.12 -5.50
N LYS A 380 15.90 -1.27 -4.81
CA LYS A 380 15.21 -1.53 -3.55
C LYS A 380 13.71 -1.21 -3.66
N LEU A 381 13.01 -1.41 -2.54
CA LEU A 381 11.56 -1.31 -2.44
C LEU A 381 11.03 0.03 -2.95
N ILE A 382 9.84 -0.02 -3.55
CA ILE A 382 9.08 1.13 -4.01
C ILE A 382 8.25 1.67 -2.85
N SER A 383 8.35 2.96 -2.57
CA SER A 383 7.62 3.62 -1.48
C SER A 383 6.24 4.08 -1.93
N GLN A 384 6.15 4.71 -3.10
CA GLN A 384 4.89 5.22 -3.67
C GLN A 384 4.95 5.22 -5.20
N VAL A 385 3.77 5.13 -5.81
CA VAL A 385 3.55 5.22 -7.25
C VAL A 385 2.45 6.25 -7.48
N LYS A 386 2.63 7.16 -8.44
CA LYS A 386 1.64 8.17 -8.78
C LYS A 386 1.62 8.39 -10.29
N PHE A 387 0.45 8.28 -10.91
CA PHE A 387 0.25 8.79 -12.27
C PHE A 387 0.10 10.30 -12.25
N GLU A 388 0.48 10.93 -13.36
CA GLU A 388 0.05 12.30 -13.65
C GLU A 388 -1.49 12.38 -13.55
N PRO A 389 -2.06 13.38 -12.85
CA PRO A 389 -3.48 13.39 -12.49
C PRO A 389 -4.43 13.80 -13.62
N GLN A 390 -4.00 14.55 -14.64
CA GLN A 390 -4.87 15.01 -15.72
C GLN A 390 -5.04 13.95 -16.82
N GLU A 391 -3.95 13.55 -17.47
CA GLU A 391 -4.01 12.66 -18.64
C GLU A 391 -3.31 11.32 -18.42
N GLY A 392 -2.36 11.25 -17.49
CA GLY A 392 -1.62 10.03 -17.21
C GLY A 392 -0.58 9.71 -18.27
N TYR A 393 0.02 10.72 -18.90
CA TYR A 393 1.06 10.54 -19.92
C TYR A 393 2.35 9.97 -19.33
N PHE A 394 2.59 10.20 -18.04
CA PHE A 394 3.70 9.59 -17.33
C PHE A 394 3.31 9.06 -15.94
N LEU A 395 4.16 8.18 -15.44
CA LEU A 395 4.10 7.54 -14.13
C LEU A 395 5.36 7.88 -13.35
N VAL A 396 5.20 8.30 -12.10
CA VAL A 396 6.31 8.55 -11.18
C VAL A 396 6.35 7.45 -10.13
N THR A 397 7.56 6.93 -9.90
CA THR A 397 7.82 5.89 -8.89
C THR A 397 8.91 6.37 -7.96
N THR A 398 8.71 6.24 -6.65
CA THR A 398 9.71 6.58 -5.63
C THR A 398 10.24 5.33 -4.96
N SER A 399 11.51 5.36 -4.59
CA SER A 399 12.15 4.21 -3.96
C SER A 399 13.03 4.60 -2.77
N SER A 400 13.28 3.61 -1.93
CA SER A 400 14.33 3.60 -0.91
C SER A 400 15.77 3.64 -1.46
N ASP A 401 15.92 3.63 -2.78
CA ASP A 401 17.18 3.90 -3.48
C ASP A 401 17.56 5.38 -3.59
N MET A 402 16.86 6.26 -2.89
CA MET A 402 17.10 7.71 -2.91
C MET A 402 16.77 8.37 -4.26
N THR A 403 16.14 7.62 -5.16
CA THR A 403 15.76 8.10 -6.49
C THR A 403 14.25 8.06 -6.67
N ALA A 404 13.75 9.03 -7.44
CA ALA A 404 12.45 8.94 -8.07
C ALA A 404 12.66 8.76 -9.57
N LYS A 405 11.87 7.90 -10.22
CA LYS A 405 11.96 7.65 -11.67
C LYS A 405 10.65 7.95 -12.34
N VAL A 406 10.73 8.62 -13.48
CA VAL A 406 9.62 8.95 -14.37
C VAL A 406 9.61 7.98 -15.54
N TRP A 407 8.44 7.40 -15.80
CA TRP A 407 8.19 6.41 -16.84
C TRP A 407 7.10 6.91 -17.79
N SER A 408 7.17 6.55 -19.07
CA SER A 408 6.09 6.83 -20.02
C SER A 408 4.84 6.01 -19.72
N GLY A 409 3.65 6.60 -19.83
CA GLY A 409 2.36 5.96 -19.49
C GLY A 409 1.87 4.89 -20.47
N ARG A 410 2.43 4.81 -21.69
CA ARG A 410 2.09 3.79 -22.71
C ARG A 410 3.18 2.74 -22.89
N ASP A 411 4.39 3.18 -23.19
CA ASP A 411 5.54 2.31 -23.48
C ASP A 411 6.22 1.79 -22.20
N PHE A 412 5.94 2.40 -21.06
CA PHE A 412 6.62 2.17 -19.78
C PHE A 412 8.15 2.20 -19.87
N LYS A 413 8.68 2.98 -20.82
CA LYS A 413 10.10 3.28 -20.94
C LYS A 413 10.51 4.27 -19.87
N HIS A 414 11.74 4.12 -19.39
CA HIS A 414 12.35 5.04 -18.45
C HIS A 414 12.66 6.37 -19.16
N VAL A 415 12.15 7.47 -18.63
CA VAL A 415 12.35 8.82 -19.19
C VAL A 415 13.47 9.53 -18.43
N LYS A 416 13.32 9.65 -17.11
CA LYS A 416 14.23 10.43 -16.26
C LYS A 416 14.37 9.79 -14.89
N THR A 417 15.61 9.76 -14.39
CA THR A 417 15.90 9.52 -12.97
C THR A 417 16.12 10.86 -12.28
N LEU A 418 15.28 11.15 -11.30
CA LEU A 418 15.39 12.28 -10.39
C LEU A 418 16.28 11.84 -9.22
N SER A 419 17.59 12.06 -9.36
CA SER A 419 18.59 11.79 -8.33
C SER A 419 18.95 13.09 -7.63
N GLY A 420 18.73 13.13 -6.31
CA GLY A 420 19.10 14.30 -5.52
C GLY A 420 18.93 14.09 -4.03
N HIS A 421 18.14 13.10 -3.59
CA HIS A 421 18.00 12.81 -2.17
C HIS A 421 19.20 12.05 -1.61
N GLU A 422 19.47 12.27 -0.33
CA GLU A 422 20.55 11.59 0.41
C GLU A 422 20.01 10.38 1.20
N ALA A 423 18.69 10.23 1.25
CA ALA A 423 18.01 9.17 1.97
C ALA A 423 16.78 8.67 1.18
N ILE A 424 16.05 7.74 1.80
CA ILE A 424 14.87 7.08 1.24
C ILE A 424 13.80 8.12 0.89
N VAL A 425 13.32 8.09 -0.35
CA VAL A 425 12.16 8.90 -0.77
C VAL A 425 10.89 8.22 -0.26
N SER A 426 10.12 8.91 0.58
CA SER A 426 8.93 8.38 1.26
C SER A 426 7.67 8.57 0.44
N SER A 427 7.53 9.72 -0.22
CA SER A 427 6.32 10.08 -0.95
C SER A 427 6.60 10.98 -2.14
N VAL A 428 5.66 10.97 -3.09
CA VAL A 428 5.63 11.85 -4.25
C VAL A 428 4.22 12.31 -4.53
N ASP A 429 4.11 13.56 -4.96
CA ASP A 429 2.91 14.04 -5.64
C ASP A 429 3.27 14.81 -6.91
N VAL A 430 2.36 14.77 -7.88
CA VAL A 430 2.52 15.43 -9.18
C VAL A 430 1.45 16.51 -9.27
N LEU A 431 1.86 17.70 -9.68
CA LEU A 431 0.92 18.79 -9.87
C LEU A 431 -0.03 18.49 -11.03
N GLY A 432 -1.26 19.01 -10.96
CA GLY A 432 -2.30 18.93 -12.01
C GLY A 432 -1.74 18.98 -13.43
N ASP A 433 -0.97 20.02 -13.74
CA ASP A 433 -0.48 20.32 -15.08
C ASP A 433 0.80 19.53 -15.46
N GLY A 434 1.26 18.62 -14.60
CA GLY A 434 2.46 17.79 -14.84
C GLY A 434 3.80 18.53 -14.80
N GLY A 435 3.79 19.87 -14.77
CA GLY A 435 5.01 20.70 -14.80
C GLY A 435 5.85 20.66 -13.52
N TYR A 436 5.24 20.30 -12.38
CA TYR A 436 5.93 20.21 -11.09
C TYR A 436 5.74 18.85 -10.45
N ILE A 437 6.83 18.29 -9.93
CA ILE A 437 6.84 17.07 -9.11
C ILE A 437 7.46 17.41 -7.76
N VAL A 438 6.78 17.03 -6.68
CA VAL A 438 7.36 17.13 -5.33
C VAL A 438 7.75 15.75 -4.84
N THR A 439 8.99 15.62 -4.43
CA THR A 439 9.51 14.44 -3.75
C THR A 439 9.84 14.79 -2.31
N VAL A 440 9.50 13.88 -1.41
CA VAL A 440 9.73 14.04 0.02
C VAL A 440 10.48 12.83 0.55
N SER A 441 11.46 13.07 1.43
CA SER A 441 12.44 12.07 1.83
C SER A 441 12.72 12.06 3.33
N HIS A 442 13.30 10.95 3.77
CA HIS A 442 13.82 10.74 5.12
C HIS A 442 15.06 11.60 5.44
N ASP A 443 15.64 12.28 4.45
CA ASP A 443 16.66 13.31 4.65
C ASP A 443 16.09 14.61 5.26
N ARG A 444 14.75 14.65 5.42
CA ARG A 444 13.95 15.76 5.96
C ARG A 444 13.77 16.91 4.96
N THR A 445 14.16 16.71 3.71
CA THR A 445 14.04 17.70 2.66
C THR A 445 12.81 17.47 1.78
N ILE A 446 12.27 18.57 1.31
CA ILE A 446 11.26 18.64 0.26
C ILE A 446 12.01 19.10 -0.99
N LYS A 447 11.87 18.35 -2.09
CA LYS A 447 12.47 18.71 -3.37
C LYS A 447 11.40 18.95 -4.41
N LEU A 448 11.46 20.10 -5.05
CA LEU A 448 10.60 20.47 -6.17
C LEU A 448 11.38 20.29 -7.46
N TRP A 449 10.81 19.52 -8.37
CA TRP A 449 11.34 19.30 -9.71
C TRP A 449 10.44 20.01 -10.71
N SER A 450 11.01 20.85 -11.55
CA SER A 450 10.31 21.53 -12.63
C SER A 450 11.03 21.35 -13.94
N SER A 451 10.25 21.33 -15.02
CA SER A 451 10.80 21.50 -16.36
C SER A 451 10.98 22.99 -16.49
N GLY A 452 12.17 23.50 -16.18
CA GLY A 452 12.44 24.93 -16.16
C GLY A 452 11.79 25.61 -17.36
N SER A 453 10.98 26.63 -17.12
CA SER A 453 10.33 27.35 -18.20
C SER A 453 11.42 27.85 -19.13
N THR A 454 11.44 27.33 -20.36
CA THR A 454 11.83 28.18 -21.46
C THR A 454 10.88 29.36 -21.38
N SER A 455 11.41 30.49 -20.91
CA SER A 455 10.77 31.80 -20.97
C SER A 455 9.89 31.87 -22.19
N GLU A 456 8.62 32.17 -21.95
CA GLU A 456 7.61 32.50 -22.93
C GLU A 456 8.27 33.20 -24.13
N HIS A 457 8.29 32.53 -25.28
CA HIS A 457 8.24 33.24 -26.54
C HIS A 457 6.89 33.95 -26.53
N THR A 458 6.85 35.14 -25.96
CA THR A 458 5.88 36.16 -26.35
C THR A 458 6.07 36.33 -27.85
N MET A 459 5.21 35.67 -28.63
CA MET A 459 5.01 36.05 -30.02
C MET A 459 4.44 37.45 -29.98
N ASP A 460 5.34 38.43 -30.07
CA ASP A 460 5.02 39.74 -30.61
C ASP A 460 4.47 39.50 -32.01
N VAL A 461 3.15 39.54 -32.12
CA VAL A 461 2.46 39.69 -33.39
C VAL A 461 2.37 41.19 -33.61
N ASP A 462 3.31 41.71 -34.41
CA ASP A 462 3.21 43.02 -35.05
C ASP A 462 2.07 43.07 -36.08
#